data_AF-A0A7E4VE02-F1
#
_entry.id   AF-A0A7E4VE02-F1
#
_cell.length_a   1.000
_cell.length_b   1.000
_cell.length_c   1.000
_cell.angle_alpha   90.00
_cell.angle_beta   90.00
_cell.angle_gamma   90.00
#
_symmetry.space_group_name_H-M   'P 1'
#
loop_
_entity.id
_entity.type
_entity.pdbx_description
1 polymer ?
#
loop_
_entity_poly.entity_id
_entity_poly.type
_entity_poly.pdbx_seq_one_letter_code
_entity_poly.pdbx_strand_id
1 'polypeptide(L)'
;MSGSLAITTGLVARIRHRDEIARIGMSRPKLATLLAISCLATVIPLFQTAHISCGKSFIPCENDITPADVRPRIYGISSAKFTRQQVPAPLVIQTANEAMREVHGFFNDTETSDIDSKMPLSSPLSQYCHLHPMTERAKSFSESAYVSGVMSLRLKRLGLRDAEITQGLDPEILVKSALGDICPRAASDSCPNSEYRPIGGGCNNVKNPLWGAAYEPLARLLPPTYNDGVMVPRQSKTNQALPNTREVSLKLFDHPSKNQEIVNEMTAFWLYFVASDISESIPNQALKTNGGYTPLPCCNPGFLHPDCDFISIPDSDTFYLKSGVTCLPYVRSLPAPREFCKLGHREQISVVTSYLDGSPIYGSSAEQTNKLRAKTGGLMQTSVSGGVRDLAVAMILSRLNGNASSVALMMSTCFPKSAVFIRFS
;
A
#
# COMPACT_ATOMS: atom_id res chain seq x y z
N MET A 1 20.64 27.48 32.91
CA MET A 1 19.45 27.10 32.12
C MET A 1 18.42 26.31 32.93
N SER A 2 18.35 26.47 34.26
CA SER A 2 17.45 25.71 35.14
C SER A 2 16.25 26.50 35.67
N GLY A 3 16.22 27.83 35.49
CA GLY A 3 15.12 28.69 35.96
C GLY A 3 13.94 28.86 34.99
N SER A 4 14.16 28.79 33.67
CA SER A 4 13.10 29.04 32.67
C SER A 4 12.24 27.82 32.33
N LEU A 5 12.69 26.60 32.65
CA LEU A 5 11.97 25.35 32.34
C LEU A 5 10.83 25.05 33.34
N ALA A 6 10.93 25.58 34.56
CA ALA A 6 9.91 25.41 35.61
C ALA A 6 8.67 26.29 35.37
N ILE A 7 8.84 27.44 34.70
CA ILE A 7 7.73 28.38 34.44
C ILE A 7 6.85 27.88 33.28
N THR A 8 7.44 27.23 32.27
CA THR A 8 6.69 26.70 31.11
C THR A 8 5.94 25.40 31.41
N THR A 9 6.51 24.52 32.24
CA THR A 9 5.83 23.28 32.67
C THR A 9 4.67 23.56 33.64
N GLY A 10 4.78 24.57 34.50
CA GLY A 10 3.70 25.00 35.39
C GLY A 10 2.50 25.64 34.67
N LEU A 11 2.72 26.29 33.51
CA LEU A 11 1.65 26.92 32.75
C LEU A 11 0.82 25.91 31.95
N VAL A 12 1.45 24.87 31.40
CA VAL A 12 0.78 23.82 30.62
C VAL A 12 -0.09 22.91 31.50
N ALA A 13 0.32 22.69 32.76
CA ALA A 13 -0.45 21.88 33.72
C ALA A 13 -1.73 22.56 34.23
N ARG A 14 -1.86 23.90 34.12
CA ARG A 14 -3.05 24.64 34.59
C ARG A 14 -4.18 24.75 33.58
N ILE A 15 -3.93 24.58 32.28
CA ILE A 15 -4.96 24.72 31.24
C ILE A 15 -5.77 23.41 31.14
N ARG A 16 -6.58 23.11 32.15
CA ARG A 16 -7.49 21.94 32.16
C ARG A 16 -8.97 22.29 32.00
N HIS A 17 -9.33 23.58 32.01
CA HIS A 17 -10.71 24.03 31.85
C HIS A 17 -10.83 25.19 30.86
N ARG A 18 -11.90 25.14 30.07
CA ARG A 18 -12.25 26.05 28.97
C ARG A 18 -12.39 27.52 29.40
N ASP A 19 -12.49 27.78 30.71
CA ASP A 19 -12.77 29.11 31.28
C ASP A 19 -11.54 29.91 31.73
N GLU A 20 -10.32 29.35 31.73
CA GLU A 20 -9.11 30.10 32.11
C GLU A 20 -8.45 30.88 30.96
N ILE A 21 -8.77 30.55 29.71
CA ILE A 21 -8.19 31.21 28.51
C ILE A 21 -8.60 32.69 28.43
N ALA A 22 -9.73 33.07 29.02
CA ALA A 22 -10.19 34.46 29.05
C ALA A 22 -9.37 35.38 29.98
N ARG A 23 -8.59 34.84 30.93
CA ARG A 23 -7.82 35.64 31.91
C ARG A 23 -6.43 36.06 31.43
N ILE A 24 -5.90 35.47 30.36
CA ILE A 24 -4.49 35.64 29.95
C ILE A 24 -4.29 36.79 28.94
N GLY A 25 -5.36 37.40 28.42
CA GLY A 25 -5.26 38.61 27.58
C GLY A 25 -4.47 38.45 26.26
N MET A 26 -4.12 37.22 25.88
CA MET A 26 -3.35 36.92 24.68
C MET A 26 -4.26 36.68 23.47
N SER A 27 -3.91 37.25 22.33
CA SER A 27 -4.64 37.01 21.08
C SER A 27 -4.46 35.56 20.60
N ARG A 28 -5.53 34.96 20.05
CA ARG A 28 -5.56 33.59 19.51
C ARG A 28 -4.34 33.20 18.63
N PRO A 29 -3.80 34.06 17.73
CA PRO A 29 -2.61 33.69 16.96
C PRO A 29 -1.36 33.51 17.83
N LYS A 30 -1.17 34.34 18.87
CA LYS A 30 0.00 34.22 19.77
C LYS A 30 -0.06 32.95 20.63
N LEU A 31 -1.25 32.52 21.02
CA LEU A 31 -1.44 31.26 21.75
C LEU A 31 -1.17 30.04 20.85
N ALA A 32 -1.60 30.08 19.59
CA ALA A 32 -1.31 29.04 18.61
C ALA A 32 0.20 28.93 18.31
N THR A 33 0.90 30.06 18.18
CA THR A 33 2.36 30.05 18.01
C THR A 33 3.08 29.47 19.23
N LEU A 34 2.64 29.81 20.46
CA LEU A 34 3.26 29.28 21.67
C LEU A 34 3.03 27.77 21.85
N LEU A 35 1.83 27.27 21.50
CA LEU A 35 1.54 25.84 21.50
C LEU A 35 2.32 25.08 20.42
N ALA A 36 2.49 25.67 19.23
CA ALA A 36 3.31 25.09 18.16
C ALA A 36 4.79 25.00 18.56
N ILE A 37 5.34 26.06 19.18
CA ILE A 37 6.72 26.09 19.67
C ILE A 37 6.91 25.08 20.81
N SER A 38 5.93 24.98 21.73
CA SER A 38 5.93 23.98 22.80
C SER A 38 5.92 22.56 22.24
N CYS A 39 5.08 22.29 21.24
CA CYS A 39 4.97 20.98 20.62
C CYS A 39 6.27 20.61 19.90
N LEU A 40 6.86 21.53 19.13
CA LEU A 40 8.17 21.35 18.49
C LEU A 40 9.27 21.09 19.53
N ALA A 41 9.31 21.84 20.63
CA ALA A 41 10.32 21.68 21.69
C ALA A 41 10.22 20.34 22.44
N THR A 42 9.02 19.75 22.54
CA THR A 42 8.82 18.43 23.17
C THR A 42 9.01 17.26 22.21
N VAL A 43 8.71 17.45 20.92
CA VAL A 43 8.65 16.38 19.93
C VAL A 43 10.02 16.16 19.27
N ILE A 44 10.81 17.22 19.03
CA ILE A 44 12.15 17.13 18.44
C ILE A 44 13.12 16.24 19.26
N PRO A 45 13.21 16.37 20.61
CA PRO A 45 14.10 15.49 21.38
C PRO A 45 13.61 14.03 21.45
N LEU A 46 12.30 13.77 21.32
CA LEU A 46 11.75 12.40 21.20
C LEU A 46 12.13 11.73 19.87
N PHE A 47 12.23 12.52 18.79
CA PHE A 47 12.70 12.04 17.48
C PHE A 47 14.20 11.75 17.44
N GLN A 48 15.02 12.45 18.23
CA GLN A 48 16.46 12.15 18.33
C GLN A 48 16.75 10.85 19.09
N THR A 49 15.85 10.42 19.99
CA THR A 49 15.97 9.15 20.71
C THR A 49 15.40 7.95 19.96
N ALA A 50 14.47 8.18 19.03
CA ALA A 50 14.03 7.15 18.11
C ALA A 50 15.06 7.05 16.98
N HIS A 51 15.88 6.00 16.95
CA HIS A 51 16.77 5.67 15.82
C HIS A 51 15.95 5.34 14.54
N ILE A 52 15.14 6.29 14.06
CA ILE A 52 14.46 6.20 12.79
C ILE A 52 15.51 6.53 11.73
N SER A 53 15.87 5.53 10.93
CA SER A 53 16.80 5.71 9.83
C SER A 53 16.32 6.85 8.92
N CYS A 54 17.15 7.87 8.72
CA CYS A 54 16.89 8.86 7.67
C CYS A 54 16.81 8.10 6.33
N GLY A 55 15.89 8.51 5.46
CA GLY A 55 15.50 7.66 4.34
C GLY A 55 14.47 8.28 3.43
N LYS A 56 14.31 7.62 2.28
CA LYS A 56 13.67 8.09 1.05
C LYS A 56 12.22 8.59 1.17
N SER A 57 11.54 8.35 2.28
CA SER A 57 10.11 8.61 2.41
C SER A 57 9.73 9.66 3.45
N PHE A 58 10.61 10.11 4.35
CA PHE A 58 10.16 11.04 5.42
C PHE A 58 11.18 12.10 5.88
N ILE A 59 12.49 11.84 5.85
CA ILE A 59 13.50 12.78 6.36
C ILE A 59 14.75 12.73 5.46
N PRO A 60 15.11 13.83 4.76
CA PRO A 60 16.37 13.90 4.04
C PRO A 60 17.54 13.78 5.02
N CYS A 61 18.51 12.92 4.70
CA CYS A 61 19.73 12.82 5.50
C CYS A 61 20.58 14.09 5.32
N GLU A 62 21.23 14.55 6.39
CA GLU A 62 22.01 15.80 6.45
C GLU A 62 23.14 15.86 5.41
N ASN A 63 23.60 14.71 4.92
CA ASN A 63 24.67 14.59 3.94
C ASN A 63 24.21 14.61 2.46
N ASP A 64 22.91 14.68 2.17
CA ASP A 64 22.40 14.73 0.78
C ASP A 64 22.30 16.15 0.20
N ILE A 65 22.65 17.18 0.98
CA ILE A 65 22.63 18.58 0.55
C ILE A 65 24.06 19.03 0.22
N THR A 66 24.58 18.60 -0.93
CA THR A 66 25.73 19.26 -1.56
C THR A 66 25.29 19.97 -2.85
N PRO A 67 25.39 21.30 -2.93
CA PRO A 67 25.06 22.05 -4.14
C PRO A 67 26.25 22.02 -5.11
N ALA A 68 26.52 20.85 -5.71
CA ALA A 68 27.51 20.70 -6.78
C ALA A 68 27.24 19.43 -7.60
N ASP A 69 26.25 19.46 -8.47
CA ASP A 69 26.29 18.78 -9.78
C ASP A 69 25.06 19.20 -10.61
N VAL A 70 25.07 20.46 -11.06
CA VAL A 70 24.19 20.91 -12.15
C VAL A 70 24.77 20.39 -13.46
N ARG A 71 24.54 19.12 -13.74
CA ARG A 71 24.47 18.57 -15.09
C ARG A 71 23.33 17.56 -15.10
N PRO A 72 22.56 17.44 -16.19
CA PRO A 72 21.71 16.28 -16.37
C PRO A 72 22.66 15.09 -16.50
N ARG A 73 22.92 14.39 -15.39
CA ARG A 73 23.32 12.99 -15.46
C ARG A 73 22.11 12.28 -16.04
N ILE A 74 22.05 12.21 -17.36
CA ILE A 74 21.72 10.95 -18.04
C ILE A 74 22.32 9.90 -17.14
N TYR A 75 21.52 8.99 -16.58
CA TYR A 75 22.07 7.90 -15.79
C TYR A 75 23.04 7.15 -16.69
N GLY A 76 24.31 7.57 -16.63
CA GLY A 76 25.44 6.77 -16.92
C GLY A 76 25.29 5.61 -15.96
N ILE A 77 24.78 4.51 -16.51
CA ILE A 77 25.12 3.18 -16.08
C ILE A 77 26.61 3.28 -15.74
N SER A 78 26.92 3.33 -14.45
CA SER A 78 28.28 3.02 -14.01
C SER A 78 28.47 1.60 -14.52
N SER A 79 29.21 1.49 -15.62
CA SER A 79 29.70 0.24 -16.14
C SER A 79 30.72 -0.27 -15.14
N ALA A 80 30.25 -0.75 -13.99
CA ALA A 80 30.89 -1.88 -13.38
C ALA A 80 30.96 -2.90 -14.52
N LYS A 81 32.17 -3.08 -15.06
CA LYS A 81 32.51 -4.15 -16.00
C LYS A 81 32.33 -5.48 -15.27
N PHE A 82 31.08 -5.83 -14.97
CA PHE A 82 30.69 -7.21 -14.93
C PHE A 82 30.94 -7.69 -16.35
N THR A 83 31.79 -8.70 -16.49
CA THR A 83 31.95 -9.49 -17.71
C THR A 83 30.58 -10.02 -18.09
N ARG A 84 29.83 -9.20 -18.86
CA ARG A 84 28.47 -9.46 -19.32
C ARG A 84 28.57 -10.65 -20.25
N GLN A 85 28.24 -11.84 -19.76
CA GLN A 85 27.64 -12.82 -20.63
C GLN A 85 26.25 -12.25 -20.97
N GLN A 86 26.18 -11.42 -22.01
CA GLN A 86 24.92 -10.82 -22.44
C GLN A 86 24.00 -11.96 -22.86
N VAL A 87 22.88 -12.08 -22.16
CA VAL A 87 21.79 -12.96 -22.56
C VAL A 87 21.42 -12.58 -23.99
N PRO A 88 21.37 -13.53 -24.94
CA PRO A 88 21.06 -13.20 -26.33
C PRO A 88 19.73 -12.45 -26.42
N ALA A 89 19.72 -11.27 -27.08
CA ALA A 89 18.50 -10.47 -27.23
C ALA A 89 17.30 -11.26 -27.79
N PRO A 90 17.47 -12.15 -28.80
CA PRO A 90 16.37 -12.97 -29.30
C PRO A 90 15.74 -13.87 -28.23
N LEU A 91 16.56 -14.39 -27.30
CA LEU A 91 16.07 -15.22 -26.21
C LEU A 91 15.20 -14.42 -25.24
N VAL A 92 15.62 -13.21 -24.90
CA VAL A 92 14.85 -12.32 -24.01
C VAL A 92 13.51 -11.94 -24.66
N ILE A 93 13.51 -11.59 -25.94
CA ILE A 93 12.30 -11.24 -26.70
C ILE A 93 11.35 -12.45 -26.81
N GLN A 94 11.86 -13.64 -27.13
CA GLN A 94 11.06 -14.85 -27.18
C GLN A 94 10.45 -15.17 -25.81
N THR A 95 11.25 -15.06 -24.74
CA THR A 95 10.79 -15.30 -23.37
C THR A 95 9.69 -14.32 -22.97
N ALA A 96 9.80 -13.04 -23.37
CA ALA A 96 8.76 -12.05 -23.16
C ALA A 96 7.45 -12.42 -23.86
N ASN A 97 7.52 -12.84 -25.13
CA ASN A 97 6.34 -13.24 -25.91
C ASN A 97 5.65 -14.48 -25.33
N GLU A 98 6.42 -15.45 -24.83
CA GLU A 98 5.87 -16.63 -24.14
C GLU A 98 5.24 -16.27 -22.80
N ALA A 99 5.92 -15.45 -21.98
CA ALA A 99 5.41 -15.00 -20.70
C ALA A 99 4.13 -14.17 -20.85
N MET A 100 4.07 -13.26 -21.84
CA MET A 100 2.88 -12.48 -22.18
C MET A 100 1.70 -13.38 -22.54
N ARG A 101 1.91 -14.40 -23.38
CA ARG A 101 0.84 -15.34 -23.74
C ARG A 101 0.32 -16.13 -22.54
N GLU A 102 1.22 -16.58 -21.67
CA GLU A 102 0.87 -17.29 -20.43
C GLU A 102 0.06 -16.40 -19.48
N VAL A 103 0.50 -15.15 -19.27
CA VAL A 103 -0.16 -14.22 -18.36
C VAL A 103 -1.49 -13.71 -18.92
N HIS A 104 -1.57 -13.35 -20.20
CA HIS A 104 -2.83 -12.93 -20.83
C HIS A 104 -3.90 -14.01 -20.75
N GLY A 105 -3.54 -15.29 -20.86
CA GLY A 105 -4.47 -16.40 -20.61
C GLY A 105 -5.09 -16.29 -19.21
N PHE A 106 -4.27 -16.08 -18.17
CA PHE A 106 -4.77 -15.92 -16.80
C PHE A 106 -5.69 -14.70 -16.58
N PHE A 107 -5.42 -13.57 -17.25
CA PHE A 107 -6.18 -12.33 -17.07
C PHE A 107 -7.46 -12.25 -17.94
N ASN A 108 -7.52 -13.01 -19.05
CA ASN A 108 -8.65 -13.03 -19.97
C ASN A 108 -9.54 -14.28 -19.83
N ASP A 109 -9.00 -15.46 -19.46
CA ASP A 109 -9.75 -16.73 -19.40
C ASP A 109 -10.57 -16.90 -18.10
N THR A 110 -10.76 -15.84 -17.32
CA THR A 110 -11.51 -15.86 -16.06
C THR A 110 -13.00 -15.50 -16.20
N GLU A 111 -13.67 -15.96 -17.27
CA GLU A 111 -15.12 -15.83 -17.41
C GLU A 111 -15.91 -16.95 -16.69
N THR A 112 -16.60 -16.49 -15.64
CA THR A 112 -17.90 -16.91 -15.06
C THR A 112 -18.42 -18.34 -15.26
N SER A 113 -18.40 -19.10 -14.18
CA SER A 113 -19.53 -19.99 -13.84
C SER A 113 -19.73 -19.96 -12.33
N ASP A 114 -20.89 -19.49 -11.84
CA ASP A 114 -21.47 -19.66 -10.46
C ASP A 114 -20.53 -19.93 -9.27
N ILE A 115 -19.37 -19.27 -9.24
CA ILE A 115 -18.25 -19.55 -8.33
C ILE A 115 -18.60 -19.13 -6.88
N ASP A 116 -19.51 -18.17 -6.71
CA ASP A 116 -19.86 -17.57 -5.42
C ASP A 116 -20.64 -18.51 -4.49
N SER A 117 -21.34 -19.51 -5.03
CA SER A 117 -22.40 -20.22 -4.30
C SER A 117 -21.92 -21.33 -3.36
N LYS A 118 -20.64 -21.72 -3.38
CA LYS A 118 -20.11 -22.85 -2.58
C LYS A 118 -18.91 -22.55 -1.69
N MET A 119 -18.41 -21.30 -1.69
CA MET A 119 -17.22 -20.97 -0.91
C MET A 119 -17.57 -20.60 0.54
N PRO A 120 -16.98 -21.25 1.56
CA PRO A 120 -17.13 -20.82 2.94
C PRO A 120 -16.58 -19.39 3.09
N LEU A 121 -17.26 -18.54 3.86
CA LEU A 121 -16.88 -17.14 4.10
C LEU A 121 -16.87 -16.25 2.84
N SER A 122 -17.63 -16.59 1.79
CA SER A 122 -17.76 -15.76 0.59
C SER A 122 -18.26 -14.35 0.88
N SER A 123 -19.28 -14.19 1.73
CA SER A 123 -19.84 -12.87 2.07
C SER A 123 -18.82 -11.92 2.73
N PRO A 124 -18.11 -12.31 3.83
CA PRO A 124 -17.04 -11.48 4.40
C PRO A 124 -15.92 -11.15 3.40
N LEU A 125 -15.53 -12.10 2.55
CA LEU A 125 -14.49 -11.89 1.54
C LEU A 125 -14.95 -10.88 0.48
N SER A 126 -16.17 -11.04 -0.04
CA SER A 126 -16.76 -10.12 -1.00
C SER A 126 -16.94 -8.73 -0.40
N GLN A 127 -17.30 -8.61 0.88
CA GLN A 127 -17.33 -7.33 1.57
C GLN A 127 -15.93 -6.70 1.65
N TYR A 128 -14.90 -7.46 2.01
CA TYR A 128 -13.53 -6.95 2.03
C TYR A 128 -13.07 -6.46 0.65
N CYS A 129 -13.29 -7.25 -0.40
CA CYS A 129 -12.93 -6.86 -1.78
C CYS A 129 -13.75 -5.68 -2.30
N HIS A 130 -15.00 -5.54 -1.88
CA HIS A 130 -15.81 -4.36 -2.19
C HIS A 130 -15.25 -3.08 -1.54
N LEU A 131 -14.73 -3.19 -0.32
CA LEU A 131 -14.09 -2.08 0.39
C LEU A 131 -12.69 -1.75 -0.15
N HIS A 132 -12.03 -2.73 -0.74
CA HIS A 132 -10.67 -2.64 -1.28
C HIS A 132 -10.64 -3.08 -2.75
N PRO A 133 -11.38 -2.41 -3.65
CA PRO A 133 -11.56 -2.90 -5.00
C PRO A 133 -10.27 -2.79 -5.80
N MET A 134 -9.98 -3.82 -6.59
CA MET A 134 -8.93 -3.72 -7.61
C MET A 134 -9.34 -2.68 -8.67
N THR A 135 -8.47 -1.69 -8.91
CA THR A 135 -8.68 -0.71 -9.98
C THR A 135 -8.08 -1.21 -11.30
N GLU A 136 -8.53 -0.68 -12.43
CA GLU A 136 -7.92 -0.96 -13.73
C GLU A 136 -6.42 -0.63 -13.76
N ARG A 137 -6.02 0.45 -13.06
CA ARG A 137 -4.61 0.80 -12.91
C ARG A 137 -3.83 -0.26 -12.12
N ALA A 138 -4.35 -0.73 -10.98
CA ALA A 138 -3.71 -1.82 -10.22
C ALA A 138 -3.59 -3.09 -11.06
N LYS A 139 -4.64 -3.43 -11.82
CA LYS A 139 -4.65 -4.57 -12.73
C LYS A 139 -3.54 -4.47 -13.78
N SER A 140 -3.48 -3.36 -14.52
CA SER A 140 -2.47 -3.14 -15.57
C SER A 140 -1.03 -3.20 -15.02
N PHE A 141 -0.77 -2.59 -13.86
CA PHE A 141 0.54 -2.69 -13.21
C PHE A 141 0.85 -4.14 -12.83
N SER A 142 -0.11 -4.84 -12.21
CA SER A 142 0.08 -6.22 -11.81
C SER A 142 0.35 -7.16 -12.98
N GLU A 143 -0.31 -6.95 -14.12
CA GLU A 143 -0.10 -7.72 -15.34
C GLU A 143 1.36 -7.65 -15.81
N SER A 144 1.93 -6.44 -15.90
CA SER A 144 3.35 -6.25 -16.24
C SER A 144 4.28 -6.90 -15.21
N ALA A 145 3.90 -6.89 -13.94
CA ALA A 145 4.65 -7.53 -12.87
C ALA A 145 4.64 -9.06 -12.99
N TYR A 146 3.50 -9.68 -13.29
CA TYR A 146 3.40 -11.12 -13.54
C TYR A 146 4.26 -11.54 -14.73
N VAL A 147 4.20 -10.80 -15.83
CA VAL A 147 5.01 -11.08 -17.03
C VAL A 147 6.49 -11.01 -16.68
N SER A 148 6.92 -9.96 -15.97
CA SER A 148 8.31 -9.84 -15.52
C SER A 148 8.74 -11.00 -14.59
N GLY A 149 7.84 -11.47 -13.71
CA GLY A 149 8.09 -12.61 -12.83
C GLY A 149 8.23 -13.93 -13.60
N VAL A 150 7.31 -14.21 -14.53
CA VAL A 150 7.35 -15.41 -15.39
C VAL A 150 8.59 -15.40 -16.26
N MET A 151 8.96 -14.25 -16.85
CA MET A 151 10.20 -14.10 -17.59
C MET A 151 11.42 -14.42 -16.73
N SER A 152 11.46 -13.92 -15.49
CA SER A 152 12.54 -14.16 -14.53
C SER A 152 12.70 -15.65 -14.24
N LEU A 153 11.58 -16.33 -13.98
CA LEU A 153 11.58 -17.77 -13.71
C LEU A 153 12.05 -18.59 -14.92
N ARG A 154 11.60 -18.24 -16.14
CA ARG A 154 12.01 -18.91 -17.38
C ARG A 154 13.50 -18.74 -17.66
N LEU A 155 14.01 -17.52 -17.57
CA LEU A 155 15.43 -17.24 -17.75
C LEU A 155 16.29 -17.97 -16.70
N LYS A 156 15.83 -18.05 -15.45
CA LYS A 156 16.51 -18.83 -14.41
C LYS A 156 16.58 -20.31 -14.74
N ARG A 157 15.49 -20.90 -15.28
CA ARG A 157 15.47 -22.29 -15.76
C ARG A 157 16.43 -22.55 -16.92
N LEU A 158 16.77 -21.51 -17.68
CA LEU A 158 17.78 -21.57 -18.76
C LEU A 158 19.22 -21.40 -18.25
N GLY A 159 19.43 -21.35 -16.92
CA GLY A 159 20.76 -21.34 -16.29
C GLY A 159 21.29 -19.96 -15.92
N LEU A 160 20.49 -18.90 -16.08
CA LEU A 160 20.89 -17.56 -15.62
C LEU A 160 20.82 -17.46 -14.09
N ARG A 161 21.80 -16.76 -13.51
CA ARG A 161 21.84 -16.46 -12.08
C ARG A 161 20.96 -15.27 -11.74
N ASP A 162 20.53 -15.18 -10.48
CA ASP A 162 19.68 -14.09 -10.01
C ASP A 162 20.28 -12.69 -10.25
N ALA A 163 21.61 -12.55 -10.12
CA ALA A 163 22.31 -11.30 -10.42
C ALA A 163 22.22 -10.91 -11.91
N GLU A 164 22.28 -11.88 -12.82
CA GLU A 164 22.22 -11.66 -14.27
C GLU A 164 20.79 -11.27 -14.71
N ILE A 165 19.77 -11.85 -14.07
CA ILE A 165 18.37 -11.51 -14.34
C ILE A 165 18.05 -10.10 -13.80
N THR A 166 18.51 -9.79 -12.59
CA THR A 166 18.15 -8.53 -11.92
C THR A 166 18.94 -7.31 -12.39
N GLN A 167 20.17 -7.50 -12.87
CA GLN A 167 21.08 -6.40 -13.25
C GLN A 167 21.77 -6.57 -14.61
N GLY A 168 21.77 -7.78 -15.17
CA GLY A 168 22.55 -8.13 -16.36
C GLY A 168 21.86 -7.90 -17.69
N LEU A 169 20.54 -7.66 -17.70
CA LEU A 169 19.76 -7.44 -18.90
C LEU A 169 19.82 -5.98 -19.35
N ASP A 170 19.94 -5.77 -20.66
CA ASP A 170 19.88 -4.45 -21.25
C ASP A 170 18.44 -3.91 -21.18
N PRO A 171 18.19 -2.75 -20.53
CA PRO A 171 16.86 -2.15 -20.50
C PRO A 171 16.28 -1.91 -21.89
N GLU A 172 17.10 -1.63 -22.90
CA GLU A 172 16.63 -1.39 -24.27
C GLU A 172 16.01 -2.65 -24.89
N ILE A 173 16.53 -3.84 -24.55
CA ILE A 173 15.98 -5.12 -25.03
C ILE A 173 14.61 -5.38 -24.38
N LEU A 174 14.46 -5.07 -23.09
CA LEU A 174 13.18 -5.21 -22.38
C LEU A 174 12.12 -4.28 -22.97
N VAL A 175 12.50 -3.02 -23.27
CA VAL A 175 11.61 -2.03 -23.90
C VAL A 175 11.17 -2.45 -25.31
N LYS A 176 12.04 -3.10 -26.09
CA LYS A 176 11.71 -3.62 -27.44
C LYS A 176 10.95 -4.95 -27.42
N SER A 177 10.80 -5.58 -26.26
CA SER A 177 10.07 -6.83 -26.09
C SER A 177 8.59 -6.58 -25.80
N ALA A 178 7.75 -7.61 -25.86
CA ALA A 178 6.33 -7.49 -25.51
C ALA A 178 6.07 -7.05 -24.04
N LEU A 179 7.04 -7.20 -23.13
CA LEU A 179 6.95 -6.60 -21.79
C LEU A 179 6.94 -5.07 -21.85
N GLY A 180 7.70 -4.48 -22.79
CA GLY A 180 7.77 -3.03 -22.97
C GLY A 180 6.45 -2.38 -23.40
N ASP A 181 5.57 -3.15 -24.05
CA ASP A 181 4.26 -2.68 -24.50
C ASP A 181 3.28 -2.45 -23.34
N ILE A 182 3.38 -3.27 -22.28
CA ILE A 182 2.53 -3.18 -21.09
C ILE A 182 3.22 -2.58 -19.87
N CYS A 183 4.55 -2.40 -19.93
CA CYS A 183 5.30 -1.83 -18.84
C CYS A 183 4.88 -0.38 -18.59
N PRO A 184 4.51 0.00 -17.35
CA PRO A 184 4.20 1.39 -17.05
C PRO A 184 5.40 2.28 -17.39
N ARG A 185 5.22 3.20 -18.35
CA ARG A 185 6.26 4.16 -18.71
C ARG A 185 6.51 5.06 -17.50
N ALA A 186 7.80 5.26 -17.18
CA ALA A 186 8.21 6.14 -16.10
C ALA A 186 7.56 7.52 -16.21
N ALA A 187 7.25 8.11 -15.05
CA ALA A 187 6.76 9.48 -14.97
C ALA A 187 7.65 10.41 -15.81
N SER A 188 7.02 11.37 -16.50
CA SER A 188 7.70 12.46 -17.22
C SER A 188 8.97 12.91 -16.49
N ASP A 189 10.10 12.98 -17.21
CA ASP A 189 11.40 13.45 -16.67
C ASP A 189 11.32 14.85 -16.06
N SER A 190 10.26 15.60 -16.37
CA SER A 190 9.96 16.89 -15.79
C SER A 190 8.75 16.80 -14.85
N CYS A 191 9.00 17.12 -13.58
CA CYS A 191 7.96 17.33 -12.59
C CYS A 191 7.37 18.74 -12.73
N PRO A 192 6.03 18.89 -12.87
CA PRO A 192 5.42 20.20 -13.00
C PRO A 192 5.59 21.00 -11.70
N ASN A 193 5.85 22.30 -11.83
CA ASN A 193 5.81 23.21 -10.68
C ASN A 193 4.34 23.38 -10.26
N SER A 194 4.00 22.97 -9.05
CA SER A 194 2.66 23.06 -8.48
C SER A 194 2.76 23.37 -6.99
N GLU A 195 1.83 24.21 -6.51
CA GLU A 195 1.69 24.50 -5.07
C GLU A 195 1.07 23.32 -4.29
N TYR A 196 0.41 22.41 -5.00
CA TYR A 196 -0.36 21.31 -4.40
C TYR A 196 0.26 19.95 -4.69
N ARG A 197 0.12 19.03 -3.73
CA ARG A 197 0.58 17.65 -3.86
C ARG A 197 -0.15 16.96 -5.03
N PRO A 198 0.55 16.23 -5.91
CA PRO A 198 -0.12 15.39 -6.89
C PRO A 198 -0.90 14.27 -6.20
N ILE A 199 -2.13 14.01 -6.65
CA ILE A 199 -3.01 12.96 -6.08
C ILE A 199 -2.35 11.57 -6.06
N GLY A 200 -1.53 11.26 -7.06
CA GLY A 200 -0.83 9.97 -7.14
C GLY A 200 0.46 9.91 -6.31
N GLY A 201 0.79 10.95 -5.53
CA GLY A 201 2.03 11.03 -4.73
C GLY A 201 3.31 11.23 -5.54
N GLY A 202 3.26 11.09 -6.86
CA GLY A 202 4.40 11.30 -7.74
C GLY A 202 4.94 12.73 -7.67
N CYS A 203 6.20 12.92 -8.07
CA CYS A 203 6.90 14.22 -8.11
C CYS A 203 7.05 14.96 -6.77
N ASN A 204 6.69 14.35 -5.64
CA ASN A 204 7.02 14.87 -4.31
C ASN A 204 8.54 14.93 -4.13
N ASN A 205 9.26 13.88 -4.55
CA ASN A 205 10.70 13.92 -4.71
C ASN A 205 11.06 14.21 -6.17
N VAL A 206 11.53 15.43 -6.47
CA VAL A 206 11.85 15.86 -7.85
C VAL A 206 12.98 15.04 -8.48
N LYS A 207 13.93 14.55 -7.68
CA LYS A 207 15.04 13.72 -8.17
C LYS A 207 14.61 12.28 -8.47
N ASN A 208 13.61 11.78 -7.74
CA ASN A 208 13.08 10.43 -7.89
C ASN A 208 11.54 10.48 -7.85
N PRO A 209 10.89 10.84 -8.97
CA PRO A 209 9.46 11.17 -9.00
C PRO A 209 8.53 10.05 -8.53
N LEU A 210 8.94 8.79 -8.59
CA LEU A 210 8.13 7.64 -8.18
C LEU A 210 8.25 7.28 -6.69
N TRP A 211 9.17 7.89 -5.94
CA TRP A 211 9.30 7.55 -4.51
C TRP A 211 8.04 7.98 -3.76
N GLY A 212 7.40 7.01 -3.09
CA GLY A 212 6.16 7.21 -2.34
C GLY A 212 4.92 7.44 -3.20
N ALA A 213 5.02 7.29 -4.52
CA ALA A 213 3.85 7.33 -5.41
C ALA A 213 2.97 6.09 -5.21
N ALA A 214 1.68 6.23 -5.46
CA ALA A 214 0.75 5.12 -5.47
C ALA A 214 1.02 4.18 -6.65
N TYR A 215 0.63 2.90 -6.50
CA TYR A 215 0.84 1.81 -7.46
C TYR A 215 2.30 1.36 -7.63
N GLU A 216 3.19 1.83 -6.75
CA GLU A 216 4.59 1.44 -6.70
C GLU A 216 4.81 0.25 -5.74
N PRO A 217 5.91 -0.50 -5.91
CA PRO A 217 6.26 -1.59 -5.00
C PRO A 217 6.60 -1.08 -3.59
N LEU A 218 6.22 -1.85 -2.58
CA LEU A 218 6.63 -1.60 -1.19
C LEU A 218 8.16 -1.65 -1.07
N ALA A 219 8.72 -0.72 -0.28
CA ALA A 219 10.16 -0.69 -0.04
C ALA A 219 10.62 -1.93 0.74
N ARG A 220 11.69 -2.56 0.27
CA ARG A 220 12.34 -3.69 0.95
C ARG A 220 13.46 -3.21 1.87
N LEU A 221 13.32 -3.49 3.16
CA LEU A 221 14.41 -3.32 4.14
C LEU A 221 15.43 -4.47 4.07
N LEU A 222 14.97 -5.66 3.66
CA LEU A 222 15.78 -6.86 3.49
C LEU A 222 15.46 -7.52 2.15
N PRO A 223 16.42 -8.25 1.53
CA PRO A 223 16.14 -9.05 0.35
C PRO A 223 14.99 -10.05 0.59
N PRO A 224 14.11 -10.28 -0.40
CA PRO A 224 13.04 -11.24 -0.25
C PRO A 224 13.56 -12.66 -0.19
N THR A 225 12.76 -13.55 0.40
CA THR A 225 13.01 -14.98 0.34
C THR A 225 11.79 -15.68 -0.25
N TYR A 226 11.92 -16.10 -1.51
CA TYR A 226 10.99 -16.98 -2.22
C TYR A 226 11.68 -18.33 -2.47
N ASN A 227 10.90 -19.40 -2.59
CA ASN A 227 11.46 -20.75 -2.77
C ASN A 227 12.24 -20.89 -4.09
N ASP A 228 11.70 -20.31 -5.15
CA ASP A 228 12.32 -20.23 -6.47
C ASP A 228 13.20 -18.96 -6.64
N GLY A 229 13.32 -18.14 -5.59
CA GLY A 229 13.96 -16.82 -5.62
C GLY A 229 13.18 -15.75 -6.40
N VAL A 230 11.99 -16.08 -6.91
CA VAL A 230 11.20 -15.20 -7.79
C VAL A 230 9.82 -14.93 -7.19
N MET A 231 8.94 -15.92 -7.13
CA MET A 231 7.53 -15.70 -6.79
C MET A 231 6.86 -16.82 -6.01
N VAL A 232 7.45 -17.99 -5.85
CA VAL A 232 6.85 -19.10 -5.09
C VAL A 232 7.07 -18.86 -3.59
N PRO A 233 6.03 -18.90 -2.74
CA PRO A 233 6.17 -18.77 -1.29
C PRO A 233 7.26 -19.69 -0.74
N ARG A 234 8.04 -19.18 0.22
CA ARG A 234 9.22 -19.88 0.74
C ARG A 234 8.88 -21.20 1.41
N GLN A 235 9.83 -22.13 1.35
CA GLN A 235 9.83 -23.36 2.13
C GLN A 235 10.72 -23.24 3.37
N SER A 236 10.70 -24.28 4.21
CA SER A 236 11.63 -24.42 5.32
C SER A 236 13.08 -24.55 4.83
N LYS A 237 14.05 -24.43 5.73
CA LYS A 237 15.48 -24.68 5.41
C LYS A 237 15.76 -26.12 4.95
N THR A 238 14.85 -27.05 5.27
CA THR A 238 14.91 -28.46 4.89
C THR A 238 14.08 -28.78 3.62
N ASN A 239 13.64 -27.76 2.88
CA ASN A 239 12.76 -27.87 1.70
C ASN A 239 11.40 -28.54 2.00
N GLN A 240 10.93 -28.43 3.24
CA GLN A 240 9.62 -28.92 3.66
C GLN A 240 8.61 -27.77 3.67
N ALA A 241 7.32 -28.11 3.59
CA ALA A 241 6.24 -27.15 3.79
C ALA A 241 6.38 -26.46 5.16
N LEU A 242 6.08 -25.17 5.21
CA LEU A 242 6.01 -24.45 6.48
C LEU A 242 4.78 -24.91 7.27
N PRO A 243 4.78 -24.79 8.61
CA PRO A 243 3.61 -25.10 9.42
C PRO A 243 2.38 -24.35 8.93
N ASN A 244 1.22 -25.01 9.01
CA ASN A 244 -0.05 -24.39 8.64
C ASN A 244 -0.30 -23.13 9.48
N THR A 245 -0.65 -22.01 8.82
CA THR A 245 -0.83 -20.71 9.48
C THR A 245 -1.92 -20.73 10.56
N ARG A 246 -3.01 -21.48 10.35
CA ARG A 246 -4.08 -21.62 11.34
C ARG A 246 -3.64 -22.44 12.54
N GLU A 247 -2.89 -23.52 12.32
CA GLU A 247 -2.31 -24.31 13.43
C GLU A 247 -1.36 -23.47 14.28
N VAL A 248 -0.49 -22.68 13.64
CA VAL A 248 0.37 -21.73 14.35
C VAL A 248 -0.46 -20.71 15.12
N SER A 249 -1.55 -20.21 14.53
CA SER A 249 -2.43 -19.26 15.19
C SER A 249 -3.08 -19.83 16.45
N LEU A 250 -3.56 -21.07 16.39
CA LEU A 250 -4.16 -21.78 17.53
C LEU A 250 -3.18 -22.05 18.68
N LYS A 251 -1.88 -22.16 18.38
CA LYS A 251 -0.85 -22.46 19.38
C LYS A 251 -0.20 -21.21 19.99
N LEU A 252 -0.18 -20.10 19.26
CA LEU A 252 0.56 -18.88 19.67
C LEU A 252 -0.33 -17.74 20.13
N PHE A 253 -1.57 -17.63 19.64
CA PHE A 253 -2.45 -16.52 19.97
C PHE A 253 -3.63 -16.99 20.80
N ASP A 254 -3.68 -16.52 22.04
CA ASP A 254 -4.82 -16.68 22.93
C ASP A 254 -5.67 -15.40 22.98
N HIS A 255 -6.93 -15.56 23.37
CA HIS A 255 -7.77 -14.41 23.64
C HIS A 255 -7.19 -13.59 24.80
N PRO A 256 -7.13 -12.25 24.67
CA PRO A 256 -6.63 -11.40 25.73
C PRO A 256 -7.48 -11.60 26.99
N SER A 257 -6.82 -11.86 28.12
CA SER A 257 -7.49 -12.16 29.39
C SER A 257 -8.10 -10.92 30.06
N LYS A 258 -7.72 -9.71 29.62
CA LYS A 258 -8.16 -8.44 30.19
C LYS A 258 -8.28 -7.36 29.12
N ASN A 259 -9.23 -6.45 29.31
CA ASN A 259 -9.36 -5.24 28.51
C ASN A 259 -8.20 -4.27 28.83
N GLN A 260 -7.81 -3.47 27.84
CA GLN A 260 -6.82 -2.42 28.02
C GLN A 260 -7.46 -1.21 28.69
N GLU A 261 -6.91 -0.76 29.82
CA GLU A 261 -7.46 0.37 30.60
C GLU A 261 -6.89 1.73 30.18
N ILE A 262 -5.80 1.74 29.39
CA ILE A 262 -5.04 2.95 29.04
C ILE A 262 -5.40 3.50 27.66
N VAL A 263 -5.92 2.64 26.77
CA VAL A 263 -6.29 3.00 25.39
C VAL A 263 -7.77 2.71 25.16
N ASN A 264 -8.43 3.59 24.43
CA ASN A 264 -9.81 3.39 24.02
C ASN A 264 -9.87 2.85 22.58
N GLU A 265 -11.07 2.46 22.16
CA GLU A 265 -11.31 1.90 20.83
C GLU A 265 -10.91 2.87 19.70
N MET A 266 -10.96 4.18 19.96
CA MET A 266 -10.55 5.22 19.00
C MET A 266 -9.11 5.04 18.52
N THR A 267 -8.24 4.54 19.40
CA THR A 267 -6.83 4.28 19.04
C THR A 267 -6.74 3.26 17.91
N ALA A 268 -7.55 2.20 17.92
CA ALA A 268 -7.53 1.20 16.85
C ALA A 268 -7.97 1.79 15.50
N PHE A 269 -9.02 2.60 15.49
CA PHE A 269 -9.50 3.27 14.27
C PHE A 269 -8.51 4.30 13.73
N TRP A 270 -7.89 5.08 14.62
CA TRP A 270 -6.86 6.04 14.21
C TRP A 270 -5.64 5.34 13.62
N LEU A 271 -5.17 4.26 14.25
CA LEU A 271 -4.05 3.47 13.73
C LEU A 271 -4.38 2.86 12.37
N TYR A 272 -5.59 2.33 12.20
CA TYR A 272 -6.04 1.82 10.91
C TYR A 272 -6.08 2.92 9.84
N PHE A 273 -6.65 4.09 10.17
CA PHE A 273 -6.71 5.23 9.27
C PHE A 273 -5.32 5.68 8.80
N VAL A 274 -4.39 5.84 9.74
CA VAL A 274 -2.99 6.21 9.44
C VAL A 274 -2.27 5.14 8.64
N ALA A 275 -2.47 3.86 8.97
CA ALA A 275 -1.85 2.76 8.23
C ALA A 275 -2.33 2.73 6.77
N SER A 276 -3.64 2.85 6.55
CA SER A 276 -4.24 2.93 5.21
C SER A 276 -3.85 4.17 4.42
N ASP A 277 -3.39 5.25 5.07
CA ASP A 277 -2.86 6.44 4.39
C ASP A 277 -1.42 6.26 3.89
N ILE A 278 -0.65 5.34 4.49
CA ILE A 278 0.77 5.12 4.16
C ILE A 278 0.98 3.88 3.29
N SER A 279 0.17 2.84 3.50
CA SER A 279 0.38 1.56 2.84
C SER A 279 -0.91 0.73 2.78
N GLU A 280 -1.26 0.33 1.57
CA GLU A 280 -2.40 -0.55 1.35
C GLU A 280 -2.06 -1.52 0.22
N SER A 281 -2.00 -2.80 0.56
CA SER A 281 -1.86 -3.88 -0.42
C SER A 281 -3.16 -4.65 -0.53
N ILE A 282 -3.60 -4.89 -1.76
CA ILE A 282 -4.87 -5.54 -2.05
C ILE A 282 -4.64 -6.95 -2.62
N PRO A 283 -5.53 -7.92 -2.33
CA PRO A 283 -5.47 -9.24 -2.95
C PRO A 283 -5.78 -9.18 -4.45
N ASN A 284 -5.35 -10.19 -5.19
CA ASN A 284 -5.78 -10.37 -6.57
C ASN A 284 -7.31 -10.60 -6.65
N GLN A 285 -7.99 -9.84 -7.50
CA GLN A 285 -9.45 -9.90 -7.74
C GLN A 285 -9.74 -10.10 -9.24
N ALA A 286 -8.88 -10.84 -9.95
CA ALA A 286 -8.90 -10.95 -11.41
C ALA A 286 -10.20 -11.51 -12.01
N LEU A 287 -11.10 -12.12 -11.23
CA LEU A 287 -12.40 -12.55 -11.75
C LEU A 287 -13.25 -11.33 -12.09
N LYS A 288 -13.48 -11.13 -13.40
CA LYS A 288 -14.36 -10.08 -13.90
C LYS A 288 -15.78 -10.64 -14.04
N THR A 289 -16.71 -10.09 -13.28
CA THR A 289 -18.15 -10.36 -13.44
C THR A 289 -18.85 -9.11 -13.98
N ASN A 290 -20.12 -9.24 -14.36
CA ASN A 290 -20.94 -8.11 -14.85
C ASN A 290 -21.02 -6.93 -13.85
N GLY A 291 -20.66 -7.13 -12.58
CA GLY A 291 -20.64 -6.10 -11.52
C GLY A 291 -19.24 -5.55 -11.17
N GLY A 292 -18.16 -6.00 -11.82
CA GLY A 292 -16.79 -5.58 -11.53
C GLY A 292 -15.86 -6.73 -11.13
N TYR A 293 -14.79 -6.40 -10.42
CA TYR A 293 -13.79 -7.36 -9.94
C TYR A 293 -14.27 -8.09 -8.69
N THR A 294 -14.06 -9.41 -8.66
CA THR A 294 -14.50 -10.31 -7.59
C THR A 294 -13.34 -11.14 -7.06
N PRO A 295 -13.37 -11.55 -5.79
CA PRO A 295 -12.28 -12.35 -5.21
C PRO A 295 -12.10 -13.69 -5.92
N LEU A 296 -10.86 -14.18 -5.96
CA LEU A 296 -10.57 -15.53 -6.43
C LEU A 296 -11.14 -16.58 -5.45
N PRO A 297 -11.84 -17.62 -5.92
CA PRO A 297 -12.49 -18.61 -5.06
C PRO A 297 -11.55 -19.73 -4.65
N CYS A 298 -10.51 -19.41 -3.90
CA CYS A 298 -9.40 -20.33 -3.64
C CYS A 298 -9.77 -21.58 -2.82
N CYS A 299 -10.95 -21.63 -2.20
CA CYS A 299 -11.45 -22.81 -1.50
C CYS A 299 -12.37 -23.69 -2.38
N ASN A 300 -12.69 -23.27 -3.61
CA ASN A 300 -13.53 -24.08 -4.49
C ASN A 300 -12.73 -25.27 -5.03
N PRO A 301 -13.23 -26.52 -4.86
CA PRO A 301 -12.57 -27.70 -5.42
C PRO A 301 -12.44 -27.59 -6.94
N GLY A 302 -11.23 -27.83 -7.47
CA GLY A 302 -10.95 -27.76 -8.90
C GLY A 302 -10.60 -26.36 -9.43
N PHE A 303 -10.73 -25.30 -8.62
CA PHE A 303 -10.20 -23.99 -8.98
C PHE A 303 -8.71 -23.92 -8.66
N LEU A 304 -7.88 -23.80 -9.71
CA LEU A 304 -6.43 -23.69 -9.59
C LEU A 304 -5.98 -22.34 -10.10
N HIS A 305 -5.37 -21.54 -9.24
CA HIS A 305 -4.79 -20.26 -9.62
C HIS A 305 -3.46 -20.03 -8.88
N PRO A 306 -2.40 -19.50 -9.52
CA PRO A 306 -1.09 -19.30 -8.87
C PRO A 306 -1.09 -18.36 -7.66
N ASP A 307 -2.09 -17.49 -7.54
CA ASP A 307 -2.30 -16.63 -6.37
C ASP A 307 -3.24 -17.20 -5.31
N CYS A 308 -3.79 -18.39 -5.52
CA CYS A 308 -4.54 -19.07 -4.48
C CYS A 308 -3.58 -19.79 -3.54
N ASP A 309 -3.58 -19.37 -2.28
CA ASP A 309 -2.74 -19.94 -1.22
C ASP A 309 -3.61 -20.17 0.03
N PHE A 310 -4.73 -20.86 -0.19
CA PHE A 310 -5.77 -21.06 0.82
C PHE A 310 -5.21 -21.72 2.08
N ILE A 311 -5.83 -21.42 3.23
CA ILE A 311 -5.40 -21.98 4.51
C ILE A 311 -6.32 -23.15 4.85
N SER A 312 -5.77 -24.36 4.87
CA SER A 312 -6.50 -25.54 5.35
C SER A 312 -6.77 -25.42 6.85
N ILE A 313 -7.95 -25.85 7.28
CA ILE A 313 -8.30 -25.92 8.69
C ILE A 313 -7.75 -27.23 9.27
N PRO A 314 -6.93 -27.19 10.34
CA PRO A 314 -6.42 -28.41 10.96
C PRO A 314 -7.52 -29.14 11.74
N ASP A 315 -7.40 -30.47 11.86
CA ASP A 315 -8.39 -31.32 12.57
C ASP A 315 -8.55 -30.97 14.06
N SER A 316 -7.58 -30.27 14.65
CA SER A 316 -7.64 -29.77 16.03
C SER A 316 -8.46 -28.48 16.19
N ASP A 317 -8.89 -27.84 15.11
CA ASP A 317 -9.62 -26.57 15.14
C ASP A 317 -11.10 -26.75 15.48
N THR A 318 -11.40 -26.75 16.77
CA THR A 318 -12.78 -26.88 17.23
C THR A 318 -13.67 -25.68 16.91
N PHE A 319 -13.14 -24.54 16.46
CA PHE A 319 -13.93 -23.36 16.12
C PHE A 319 -14.53 -23.50 14.71
N TYR A 320 -13.68 -23.66 13.69
CA TYR A 320 -14.14 -23.72 12.30
C TYR A 320 -14.79 -25.06 11.93
N LEU A 321 -14.30 -26.18 12.48
CA LEU A 321 -14.85 -27.50 12.18
C LEU A 321 -16.29 -27.67 12.67
N LYS A 322 -16.67 -27.03 13.79
CA LYS A 322 -18.07 -27.02 14.27
C LYS A 322 -19.04 -26.37 13.28
N SER A 323 -18.54 -25.44 12.47
CA SER A 323 -19.32 -24.77 11.42
C SER A 323 -19.13 -25.42 10.04
N GLY A 324 -18.49 -26.59 9.96
CA GLY A 324 -18.22 -27.29 8.70
C GLY A 324 -17.22 -26.59 7.78
N VAL A 325 -16.48 -25.59 8.28
CA VAL A 325 -15.48 -24.86 7.50
C VAL A 325 -14.17 -25.63 7.52
N THR A 326 -13.71 -26.05 6.35
CA THR A 326 -12.46 -26.82 6.16
C THR A 326 -11.35 -26.02 5.47
N CYS A 327 -11.69 -24.82 4.98
CA CYS A 327 -10.79 -23.96 4.22
C CYS A 327 -11.10 -22.48 4.50
N LEU A 328 -10.05 -21.68 4.70
CA LEU A 328 -10.13 -20.22 4.71
C LEU A 328 -9.60 -19.68 3.38
N PRO A 329 -10.38 -18.86 2.66
CA PRO A 329 -9.93 -18.31 1.39
C PRO A 329 -8.82 -17.30 1.64
N TYR A 330 -7.66 -17.53 1.03
CA TYR A 330 -6.54 -16.59 1.03
C TYR A 330 -6.01 -16.44 -0.39
N VAL A 331 -5.97 -15.18 -0.82
CA VAL A 331 -5.48 -14.77 -2.13
C VAL A 331 -4.26 -13.90 -1.93
N ARG A 332 -3.20 -14.18 -2.69
CA ARG A 332 -1.94 -13.43 -2.60
C ARG A 332 -2.13 -11.98 -3.04
N SER A 333 -1.43 -11.07 -2.36
CA SER A 333 -1.41 -9.63 -2.66
C SER A 333 -0.93 -9.36 -4.08
N LEU A 334 -1.57 -8.44 -4.80
CA LEU A 334 -1.19 -8.09 -6.17
C LEU A 334 0.29 -7.68 -6.27
N PRO A 335 0.99 -8.10 -7.33
CA PRO A 335 2.34 -7.66 -7.56
C PRO A 335 2.40 -6.26 -8.20
N ALA A 336 3.49 -5.54 -7.96
CA ALA A 336 3.86 -4.32 -8.69
C ALA A 336 5.09 -4.60 -9.56
N PRO A 337 5.19 -3.96 -10.74
CA PRO A 337 6.38 -4.05 -11.54
C PRO A 337 7.50 -3.31 -10.80
N ARG A 338 8.72 -3.83 -10.91
CA ARG A 338 9.90 -3.08 -10.49
C ARG A 338 10.07 -1.90 -11.46
N GLU A 339 10.83 -0.90 -11.05
CA GLU A 339 11.15 0.25 -11.89
C GLU A 339 11.64 -0.20 -13.29
N PHE A 340 11.05 0.35 -14.36
CA PHE A 340 11.27 -0.06 -15.75
C PHE A 340 10.99 -1.54 -16.05
N CYS A 341 10.13 -2.17 -15.26
CA CYS A 341 9.81 -3.61 -15.31
C CYS A 341 11.06 -4.50 -15.29
N LYS A 342 12.09 -4.08 -14.53
CA LYS A 342 13.29 -4.88 -14.29
C LYS A 342 12.87 -6.27 -13.80
N LEU A 343 13.46 -7.30 -14.40
CA LEU A 343 13.23 -8.68 -14.02
C LEU A 343 13.75 -8.95 -12.59
N GLY A 344 13.24 -9.98 -11.95
CA GLY A 344 13.61 -10.38 -10.60
C GLY A 344 12.45 -10.97 -9.83
N HIS A 345 12.50 -10.78 -8.51
CA HIS A 345 11.49 -11.28 -7.59
C HIS A 345 10.20 -10.46 -7.60
N ARG A 346 9.12 -11.09 -7.14
CA ARG A 346 7.81 -10.48 -6.95
C ARG A 346 7.87 -9.39 -5.89
N GLU A 347 7.43 -8.19 -6.26
CA GLU A 347 7.17 -7.08 -5.34
C GLU A 347 5.67 -6.89 -5.12
N GLN A 348 5.24 -6.59 -3.90
CA GLN A 348 3.84 -6.30 -3.60
C GLN A 348 3.51 -4.84 -3.88
N ILE A 349 2.36 -4.59 -4.49
CA ILE A 349 1.88 -3.23 -4.78
C ILE A 349 1.35 -2.53 -3.53
N SER A 350 1.63 -1.24 -3.41
CA SER A 350 0.86 -0.30 -2.59
C SER A 350 -0.09 0.48 -3.48
N VAL A 351 -1.41 0.41 -3.28
CA VAL A 351 -2.39 1.16 -4.10
C VAL A 351 -2.63 2.59 -3.60
N VAL A 352 -2.00 2.96 -2.48
CA VAL A 352 -2.02 4.30 -1.88
C VAL A 352 -0.64 4.95 -1.91
N THR A 353 -0.61 6.27 -1.78
CA THR A 353 0.63 7.03 -1.61
C THR A 353 1.30 6.65 -0.29
N SER A 354 2.62 6.85 -0.17
CA SER A 354 3.33 6.57 1.10
C SER A 354 3.38 7.76 2.05
N TYR A 355 2.67 8.84 1.74
CA TYR A 355 2.70 10.09 2.49
C TYR A 355 1.48 10.17 3.40
N LEU A 356 1.61 10.86 4.53
CA LEU A 356 0.44 11.26 5.32
C LEU A 356 -0.23 12.46 4.64
N ASP A 357 -1.08 12.17 3.65
CA ASP A 357 -1.74 13.18 2.81
C ASP A 357 -3.27 13.05 2.77
N GLY A 358 -3.83 12.11 3.54
CA GLY A 358 -5.26 11.86 3.58
C GLY A 358 -5.75 11.12 2.32
N SER A 359 -4.93 10.27 1.73
CA SER A 359 -5.29 9.41 0.60
C SER A 359 -6.55 8.55 0.83
N PRO A 360 -6.92 8.10 2.06
CA PRO A 360 -8.20 7.43 2.28
C PRO A 360 -9.42 8.38 2.10
N ILE A 361 -9.21 9.69 2.17
CA ILE A 361 -10.25 10.72 2.00
C ILE A 361 -10.30 11.18 0.54
N TYR A 362 -9.14 11.47 -0.06
CA TYR A 362 -9.07 12.12 -1.37
C TYR A 362 -8.88 11.15 -2.54
N GLY A 363 -8.52 9.90 -2.27
CA GLY A 363 -8.13 8.91 -3.26
C GLY A 363 -6.66 9.06 -3.69
N SER A 364 -6.13 8.01 -4.34
CA SER A 364 -4.73 7.94 -4.80
C SER A 364 -4.59 7.94 -6.32
N SER A 365 -5.69 8.20 -7.03
CA SER A 365 -5.70 8.38 -8.49
C SER A 365 -6.66 9.48 -8.90
N ALA A 366 -6.35 10.16 -10.00
CA ALA A 366 -7.22 11.21 -10.53
C ALA A 366 -8.64 10.69 -10.80
N GLU A 367 -8.78 9.43 -11.23
CA GLU A 367 -10.08 8.78 -11.43
C GLU A 367 -10.87 8.68 -10.12
N GLN A 368 -10.24 8.18 -9.05
CA GLN A 368 -10.86 8.07 -7.72
C GLN A 368 -11.25 9.45 -7.20
N THR A 369 -10.33 10.41 -7.21
CA THR A 369 -10.59 11.79 -6.75
C THR A 369 -11.72 12.45 -7.53
N ASN A 370 -11.79 12.26 -8.85
CA ASN A 370 -12.85 12.82 -9.68
C ASN A 370 -14.24 12.23 -9.37
N LYS A 371 -14.31 10.96 -8.95
CA LYS A 371 -15.54 10.32 -8.47
C LYS A 371 -15.93 10.83 -7.08
N LEU A 372 -14.95 11.09 -6.22
CA LEU A 372 -15.18 11.54 -4.84
C LEU A 372 -15.53 13.03 -4.70
N ARG A 373 -15.26 13.86 -5.71
CA ARG A 373 -15.56 15.31 -5.69
C ARG A 373 -16.99 15.62 -6.14
N ALA A 374 -17.65 16.53 -5.43
CA ALA A 374 -18.96 17.07 -5.83
C ALA A 374 -18.86 18.01 -7.04
N LYS A 375 -17.64 18.49 -7.35
CA LYS A 375 -17.32 19.42 -8.45
C LYS A 375 -18.02 20.78 -8.35
N THR A 376 -18.65 21.07 -7.21
CA THR A 376 -19.31 22.34 -6.91
C THR A 376 -18.74 22.91 -5.62
N GLY A 377 -18.31 24.17 -5.64
CA GLY A 377 -17.78 24.86 -4.45
C GLY A 377 -16.51 24.25 -3.84
N GLY A 378 -15.81 23.35 -4.56
CA GLY A 378 -14.65 22.63 -4.04
C GLY A 378 -14.98 21.52 -3.03
N LEU A 379 -16.25 21.10 -2.95
CA LEU A 379 -16.72 20.13 -1.97
C LEU A 379 -16.50 18.68 -2.44
N MET A 380 -16.46 17.77 -1.46
CA MET A 380 -16.54 16.33 -1.66
C MET A 380 -17.99 15.87 -1.82
N GLN A 381 -18.20 14.75 -2.52
CA GLN A 381 -19.50 14.10 -2.57
C GLN A 381 -19.89 13.62 -1.17
N THR A 382 -21.19 13.68 -0.91
CA THR A 382 -21.79 13.19 0.33
C THR A 382 -23.00 12.33 -0.01
N SER A 383 -23.25 11.32 0.80
CA SER A 383 -24.47 10.51 0.77
C SER A 383 -25.33 10.86 1.98
N VAL A 384 -26.65 10.80 1.84
CA VAL A 384 -27.57 10.99 2.97
C VAL A 384 -28.07 9.61 3.39
N SER A 385 -27.71 9.18 4.58
CA SER A 385 -28.25 7.95 5.20
C SER A 385 -28.92 8.31 6.51
N GLY A 386 -30.20 7.95 6.67
CA GLY A 386 -30.97 8.20 7.91
C GLY A 386 -31.05 9.68 8.35
N GLY A 387 -30.94 10.63 7.43
CA GLY A 387 -30.94 12.08 7.73
C GLY A 387 -29.57 12.67 8.08
N VAL A 388 -28.51 11.84 8.14
CA VAL A 388 -27.12 12.27 8.33
C VAL A 388 -26.43 12.36 6.96
N ARG A 389 -25.67 13.43 6.74
CA ARG A 389 -24.83 13.62 5.54
C ARG A 389 -23.43 13.09 5.83
N ASP A 390 -23.10 11.96 5.23
CA ASP A 390 -21.78 11.33 5.34
C ASP A 390 -20.97 11.60 4.06
N LEU A 391 -19.65 11.72 4.19
CA LEU A 391 -18.76 11.72 3.02
C LEU A 391 -19.04 10.47 2.19
N ALA A 392 -19.10 10.62 0.86
CA ALA A 392 -19.18 9.48 -0.06
C ALA A 392 -17.91 8.60 -0.02
N VAL A 393 -16.94 8.96 0.83
CA VAL A 393 -15.91 8.07 1.39
C VAL A 393 -16.59 7.01 2.26
N ALA A 394 -17.43 6.20 1.64
CA ALA A 394 -17.98 4.97 2.19
C ALA A 394 -16.90 3.88 2.34
N MET A 395 -15.61 4.25 2.35
CA MET A 395 -14.52 3.34 2.64
C MET A 395 -14.19 3.26 4.13
N ILE A 396 -14.61 4.18 5.00
CA ILE A 396 -14.33 4.07 6.46
C ILE A 396 -15.59 3.81 7.28
N LEU A 397 -16.74 4.36 6.88
CA LEU A 397 -17.98 4.27 7.66
C LEU A 397 -18.77 2.95 7.46
N SER A 398 -18.54 2.23 6.36
CA SER A 398 -19.11 0.90 6.10
C SER A 398 -18.35 -0.24 6.81
N ARG A 399 -17.22 0.06 7.46
CA ARG A 399 -16.33 -0.90 8.11
C ARG A 399 -16.83 -1.41 9.46
N LEU A 400 -17.92 -0.86 10.00
CA LEU A 400 -18.41 -1.19 11.33
C LEU A 400 -19.86 -1.63 11.29
N ASN A 401 -20.07 -2.95 11.31
CA ASN A 401 -21.34 -3.57 11.70
C ASN A 401 -21.58 -3.42 13.22
N GLY A 402 -21.45 -2.18 13.70
CA GLY A 402 -21.54 -1.80 15.10
C GLY A 402 -21.46 -0.29 15.23
N ASN A 403 -22.62 0.34 15.44
CA ASN A 403 -22.76 1.74 15.87
C ASN A 403 -22.12 2.81 14.96
N ALA A 404 -22.63 2.89 13.72
CA ALA A 404 -22.31 3.93 12.72
C ALA A 404 -22.42 5.38 13.25
N SER A 405 -23.18 5.62 14.32
CA SER A 405 -23.38 6.94 14.91
C SER A 405 -22.11 7.54 15.55
N SER A 406 -21.20 6.72 16.08
CA SER A 406 -20.04 7.21 16.84
C SER A 406 -18.87 7.64 15.92
N VAL A 407 -18.70 6.95 14.78
CA VAL A 407 -17.62 7.22 13.81
C VAL A 407 -18.01 8.31 12.81
N ALA A 408 -19.29 8.39 12.42
CA ALA A 408 -19.82 9.54 11.67
C ALA A 408 -19.70 10.84 12.50
N LEU A 409 -19.93 10.77 13.82
CA LEU A 409 -19.67 11.86 14.75
C LEU A 409 -18.17 12.19 14.86
N MET A 410 -17.28 11.18 14.85
CA MET A 410 -15.82 11.37 14.88
C MET A 410 -15.29 12.11 13.65
N MET A 411 -15.68 11.69 12.43
CA MET A 411 -15.23 12.40 11.21
C MET A 411 -15.77 13.83 11.15
N SER A 412 -17.01 14.04 11.59
CA SER A 412 -17.62 15.38 11.62
C SER A 412 -17.09 16.30 12.73
N THR A 413 -16.49 15.75 13.80
CA THR A 413 -15.88 16.51 14.91
C THR A 413 -14.38 16.74 14.75
N CYS A 414 -13.64 15.77 14.20
CA CYS A 414 -12.20 15.93 13.91
C CYS A 414 -11.92 16.69 12.60
N PHE A 415 -12.82 16.58 11.62
CA PHE A 415 -12.75 17.32 10.36
C PHE A 415 -13.98 18.22 10.21
N PRO A 416 -14.01 19.38 10.89
CA PRO A 416 -15.14 20.29 10.76
C PRO A 416 -15.36 20.65 9.29
N LYS A 417 -16.62 20.87 8.90
CA LYS A 417 -17.14 21.16 7.55
C LYS A 417 -16.40 22.28 6.77
N SER A 418 -15.48 22.98 7.43
CA SER A 418 -14.71 24.13 6.93
C SER A 418 -13.20 23.86 6.82
N ALA A 419 -12.67 22.71 7.27
CA ALA A 419 -11.23 22.46 7.42
C ALA A 419 -10.64 21.40 6.48
N VAL A 420 -11.44 20.77 5.61
CA VAL A 420 -10.94 19.82 4.61
C VAL A 420 -10.74 20.56 3.28
N PHE A 421 -9.81 21.50 3.27
CA PHE A 421 -9.31 22.14 2.06
C PHE A 421 -7.83 21.79 1.90
N ILE A 422 -7.56 20.61 1.36
CA ILE A 422 -6.39 20.48 0.50
C ILE A 422 -6.94 20.71 -0.91
N ARG A 423 -6.76 21.92 -1.44
CA ARG A 423 -7.00 22.16 -2.86
C ARG A 423 -6.04 21.25 -3.61
N PHE A 424 -6.58 20.41 -4.47
CA PHE A 424 -5.82 19.70 -5.47
C PHE A 424 -6.15 20.37 -6.81
N SER A 425 -5.12 20.57 -7.64
CA SER A 425 -5.19 21.18 -8.97
C SER A 425 -6.15 20.47 -9.90
#